data_AF-A0A1D8RRI2-F1
#
_entry.id   AF-A0A1D8RRI2-F1
#
_cell.length_a   1.000
_cell.length_b   1.000
_cell.length_c   1.000
_cell.angle_alpha   90.00
_cell.angle_beta   90.00
_cell.angle_gamma   90.00
#
_symmetry.space_group_name_H-M   'P 1'
#
loop_
_entity.id
_entity.type
_entity.pdbx_description
1 polymer ?
#
loop_
_entity_poly.entity_id
_entity_poly.type
_entity_poly.pdbx_seq_one_letter_code
_entity_poly.pdbx_strand_id
1 'polypeptide(L)'
;MKLVKLLLPLITLTLSAFSVQAEHVSDPSLVAKGAKIYGENCGRCHNARPAEEYSKKEWSVVMPHMRAKAHMTGKETLAVEAFLASTLTADVQNTQTQIVAPKRTGAELVTQLGCQGCHQIKGEGGKLGPALDDVVLSKGEAFVLKKLANPKFNNTASAMPKYPMTQDDMKAIIGFLNK
;
A
#
# COMPACT_ATOMS: atom_id res chain seq x y z
N MET A 1 -72.17 -0.65 13.03
CA MET A 1 -70.95 -1.41 12.71
C MET A 1 -69.83 -0.41 12.46
N LYS A 2 -68.86 -0.27 13.38
CA LYS A 2 -67.69 0.61 13.21
C LYS A 2 -66.51 -0.26 12.72
N LEU A 3 -66.03 -0.01 11.50
CA LEU A 3 -64.80 -0.63 11.00
C LEU A 3 -63.60 0.06 11.66
N VAL A 4 -62.88 -0.69 12.51
CA VAL A 4 -61.59 -0.29 13.06
C VAL A 4 -60.52 -0.61 12.00
N LYS A 5 -59.88 0.40 11.42
CA LYS A 5 -58.69 0.24 10.58
C LYS A 5 -57.50 -0.09 11.48
N LEU A 6 -57.06 -1.35 11.44
CA LEU A 6 -55.82 -1.79 12.06
C LEU A 6 -54.64 -1.30 11.19
N LEU A 7 -53.95 -0.24 11.64
CA LEU A 7 -52.67 0.17 11.07
C LEU A 7 -51.56 -0.65 11.74
N LEU A 8 -50.97 -1.61 11.01
CA LEU A 8 -49.73 -2.27 11.41
C LEU A 8 -48.55 -1.31 11.19
N PRO A 9 -47.67 -1.06 12.18
CA PRO A 9 -46.47 -0.28 11.94
C PRO A 9 -45.46 -1.12 11.15
N LEU A 10 -45.14 -0.67 9.95
CA LEU A 10 -44.07 -1.22 9.13
C LEU A 10 -42.73 -0.84 9.79
N ILE A 11 -42.17 -1.73 10.61
CA ILE A 11 -40.82 -1.60 11.14
C ILE A 11 -39.86 -1.85 9.98
N THR A 12 -39.40 -0.79 9.33
CA THR A 12 -38.31 -0.84 8.35
C THR A 12 -37.00 -1.04 9.11
N LEU A 13 -36.59 -2.29 9.26
CA LEU A 13 -35.26 -2.65 9.75
C LEU A 13 -34.24 -2.30 8.66
N THR A 14 -33.57 -1.16 8.79
CA THR A 14 -32.50 -0.75 7.88
C THR A 14 -31.27 -1.63 8.10
N LEU A 15 -31.11 -2.67 7.27
CA LEU A 15 -29.87 -3.44 7.15
C LEU A 15 -28.83 -2.59 6.40
N SER A 16 -28.10 -1.73 7.12
CA SER A 16 -26.95 -0.97 6.61
C SER A 16 -25.63 -1.59 7.09
N ALA A 17 -25.44 -2.90 6.91
CA ALA A 17 -24.26 -3.62 7.39
C ALA A 17 -23.31 -4.16 6.30
N PHE A 18 -23.60 -3.97 5.00
CA PHE A 18 -22.87 -4.67 3.93
C PHE A 18 -21.82 -3.85 3.15
N SER A 19 -21.57 -2.59 3.49
CA SER A 19 -20.61 -1.74 2.73
C SER A 19 -19.23 -1.59 3.38
N VAL A 20 -18.97 -2.19 4.55
CA VAL A 20 -17.76 -1.87 5.35
C VAL A 20 -16.48 -2.53 4.81
N GLN A 21 -16.56 -3.61 4.01
CA GLN A 21 -15.36 -4.37 3.62
C GLN A 21 -14.53 -3.74 2.47
N ALA A 22 -15.07 -2.80 1.68
CA ALA A 22 -14.37 -2.28 0.51
C ALA A 22 -13.50 -1.05 0.80
N GLU A 23 -13.85 -0.22 1.79
CA GLU A 23 -13.15 1.05 2.04
C GLU A 23 -11.75 0.87 2.64
N HIS A 24 -11.49 -0.23 3.36
CA HIS A 24 -10.24 -0.42 4.08
C HIS A 24 -9.00 -0.72 3.22
N VAL A 25 -9.17 -1.19 1.98
CA VAL A 25 -8.01 -1.53 1.11
C VAL A 25 -7.31 -0.27 0.59
N SER A 26 -8.01 0.87 0.60
CA SER A 26 -7.53 2.14 0.04
C SER A 26 -7.18 3.20 1.09
N ASP A 27 -7.24 2.87 2.39
CA ASP A 27 -6.90 3.79 3.49
C ASP A 27 -5.37 4.00 3.55
N PRO A 28 -4.84 5.20 3.25
CA PRO A 28 -3.41 5.48 3.30
C PRO A 28 -2.77 5.23 4.67
N SER A 29 -3.52 5.44 5.75
CA SER A 29 -3.04 5.19 7.11
C SER A 29 -2.83 3.70 7.37
N LEU A 30 -3.78 2.86 6.91
CA LEU A 30 -3.68 1.42 7.03
C LEU A 30 -2.55 0.86 6.16
N VAL A 31 -2.40 1.39 4.94
CA VAL A 31 -1.29 1.04 4.03
C VAL A 31 0.06 1.41 4.65
N ALA A 32 0.20 2.63 5.19
CA ALA A 32 1.43 3.06 5.85
C ALA A 32 1.76 2.20 7.08
N LYS A 33 0.75 1.87 7.90
CA LYS A 33 0.90 0.93 9.02
C LYS A 33 1.33 -0.46 8.55
N GLY A 34 0.72 -0.96 7.48
CA GLY A 34 1.06 -2.23 6.86
C GLY A 34 2.50 -2.27 6.35
N ALA A 35 2.93 -1.22 5.63
CA ALA A 35 4.29 -1.07 5.14
C ALA A 35 5.32 -1.06 6.27
N LYS A 36 5.01 -0.38 7.39
CA LYS A 36 5.86 -0.38 8.59
C LYS A 36 5.98 -1.78 9.18
N ILE A 37 4.85 -2.47 9.42
CA ILE A 37 4.86 -3.84 9.97
C ILE A 37 5.63 -4.77 9.03
N TYR A 38 5.40 -4.65 7.72
CA TYR A 38 6.08 -5.42 6.70
C TYR A 38 7.61 -5.20 6.74
N GLY A 39 8.04 -3.93 6.70
CA GLY A 39 9.44 -3.55 6.74
C GLY A 39 10.14 -3.95 8.03
N GLU A 40 9.43 -3.94 9.16
CA GLU A 40 10.00 -4.28 10.46
C GLU A 40 10.07 -5.78 10.72
N ASN A 41 9.18 -6.60 10.15
CA ASN A 41 9.01 -7.99 10.54
C ASN A 41 9.40 -9.01 9.47
N CYS A 42 9.14 -8.73 8.18
CA CYS A 42 9.26 -9.75 7.13
C CYS A 42 10.70 -10.06 6.75
N GLY A 43 11.59 -9.06 6.84
CA GLY A 43 13.03 -9.19 6.56
C GLY A 43 13.86 -9.85 7.67
N ARG A 44 13.26 -10.20 8.82
CA ARG A 44 13.99 -10.70 10.00
C ARG A 44 14.49 -12.14 9.87
N CYS A 45 13.74 -12.97 9.15
CA CYS A 45 14.01 -14.41 9.05
C CYS A 45 14.39 -14.85 7.63
N HIS A 46 13.84 -14.18 6.62
CA HIS A 46 14.17 -14.37 5.21
C HIS A 46 14.15 -13.01 4.52
N ASN A 47 14.63 -12.94 3.27
CA ASN A 47 14.48 -11.71 2.49
C ASN A 47 13.00 -11.39 2.32
N ALA A 48 12.61 -10.15 2.58
CA ALA A 48 11.25 -9.68 2.33
C ALA A 48 10.95 -9.86 0.83
N ARG A 49 9.82 -10.50 0.51
CA ARG A 49 9.42 -10.75 -0.88
C ARG A 49 8.78 -9.47 -1.45
N PRO A 50 9.08 -9.05 -2.69
CA PRO A 50 8.36 -7.93 -3.27
C PRO A 50 6.87 -8.25 -3.33
N ALA A 51 6.03 -7.25 -3.05
CA ALA A 51 4.59 -7.45 -2.88
C ALA A 51 3.89 -7.96 -4.15
N GLU A 52 4.42 -7.62 -5.33
CA GLU A 52 3.95 -8.11 -6.62
C GLU A 52 4.30 -9.57 -6.94
N GLU A 53 5.02 -10.25 -6.06
CA GLU A 53 5.41 -11.64 -6.31
C GLU A 53 4.22 -12.63 -6.25
N TYR A 54 3.24 -12.33 -5.40
CA TYR A 54 2.04 -13.15 -5.23
C TYR A 54 0.80 -12.31 -5.47
N SER A 55 -0.26 -12.93 -5.97
CA SER A 55 -1.59 -12.33 -6.04
C SER A 55 -2.14 -12.08 -4.63
N LYS A 56 -3.16 -11.21 -4.52
CA LYS A 56 -3.88 -10.98 -3.25
C LYS A 56 -4.36 -12.28 -2.62
N LYS A 57 -4.89 -13.22 -3.43
CA LYS A 57 -5.40 -14.51 -2.96
C LYS A 57 -4.30 -15.39 -2.38
N GLU A 58 -3.14 -15.43 -3.04
CA GLU A 58 -1.99 -16.18 -2.56
C GLU A 58 -1.42 -15.56 -1.28
N TRP A 59 -1.32 -14.23 -1.21
CA TRP A 59 -0.93 -13.54 0.02
C TRP A 59 -1.84 -13.85 1.20
N SER A 60 -3.16 -13.90 1.01
CA SER A 60 -4.10 -14.30 2.07
C SER A 60 -3.94 -15.76 2.53
N VAL A 61 -3.22 -16.61 1.78
CA VAL A 61 -2.84 -17.97 2.22
C VAL A 61 -1.48 -17.96 2.93
N VAL A 62 -0.52 -17.16 2.46
CA VAL A 62 0.83 -17.03 3.06
C VAL A 62 0.77 -16.33 4.42
N MET A 63 -0.01 -15.26 4.53
CA MET A 63 -0.02 -14.38 5.69
C MET A 63 -0.43 -15.03 7.02
N PRO A 64 -1.39 -15.98 7.09
CA PRO A 64 -1.66 -16.74 8.32
C PRO A 64 -0.43 -17.49 8.86
N HIS A 65 0.40 -18.04 7.99
CA HIS A 65 1.64 -18.72 8.39
C HIS A 65 2.65 -17.71 8.93
N MET A 66 2.85 -16.59 8.20
CA MET A 66 3.79 -15.55 8.59
C MET A 66 3.35 -14.83 9.86
N ARG A 67 2.04 -14.69 10.08
CA ARG A 67 1.48 -14.16 11.32
C ARG A 67 1.94 -14.97 12.53
N ALA A 68 1.83 -16.30 12.47
CA ALA A 68 2.27 -17.17 13.55
C ALA A 68 3.79 -17.10 13.77
N LYS A 69 4.57 -17.04 12.68
CA LYS A 69 6.04 -16.99 12.75
C LYS A 69 6.60 -15.64 13.21
N ALA A 70 5.93 -14.54 12.87
CA ALA A 70 6.32 -13.17 13.22
C ALA A 70 5.58 -12.62 14.45
N HIS A 71 4.77 -13.45 15.11
CA HIS A 71 3.96 -13.07 16.27
C HIS A 71 3.04 -11.86 16.05
N MET A 72 2.48 -11.75 14.85
CA MET A 72 1.57 -10.66 14.50
C MET A 72 0.15 -10.92 15.02
N THR A 73 -0.55 -9.85 15.36
CA THR A 73 -1.99 -9.83 15.61
C THR A 73 -2.78 -9.87 14.30
N GLY A 74 -4.08 -10.15 14.37
CA GLY A 74 -4.92 -10.18 13.17
C GLY A 74 -5.07 -8.83 12.51
N LYS A 75 -5.12 -7.76 13.32
CA LYS A 75 -5.15 -6.38 12.82
C LYS A 75 -3.86 -6.02 12.10
N GLU A 76 -2.71 -6.49 12.58
CA GLU A 76 -1.42 -6.29 11.91
C GLU A 76 -1.35 -7.06 10.60
N THR A 77 -1.83 -8.31 10.57
CA THR A 77 -1.93 -9.09 9.33
C THR A 77 -2.79 -8.40 8.29
N LEU A 78 -3.96 -7.88 8.67
CA LEU A 78 -4.84 -7.14 7.76
C LEU A 78 -4.18 -5.86 7.23
N ALA A 79 -3.43 -5.14 8.06
CA ALA A 79 -2.68 -3.97 7.62
C ALA A 79 -1.62 -4.35 6.57
N VAL A 80 -0.88 -5.44 6.80
CA VAL A 80 0.11 -5.96 5.84
C VAL A 80 -0.58 -6.39 4.53
N GLU A 81 -1.71 -7.08 4.59
CA GLU A 81 -2.46 -7.47 3.39
C GLU A 81 -2.98 -6.26 2.61
N ALA A 82 -3.41 -5.19 3.28
CA ALA A 82 -3.78 -3.93 2.64
C ALA A 82 -2.58 -3.28 1.92
N PHE A 83 -1.41 -3.25 2.57
CA PHE A 83 -0.17 -2.77 1.94
C PHE A 83 0.21 -3.61 0.70
N LEU A 84 0.23 -4.94 0.83
CA LEU A 84 0.53 -5.85 -0.29
C LEU A 84 -0.48 -5.69 -1.43
N ALA A 85 -1.77 -5.47 -1.13
CA ALA A 85 -2.78 -5.21 -2.15
C ALA A 85 -2.60 -3.87 -2.87
N SER A 86 -2.11 -2.84 -2.17
CA SER A 86 -1.92 -1.50 -2.74
C SER A 86 -0.87 -1.46 -3.85
N THR A 87 0.06 -2.42 -3.88
CA THR A 87 1.11 -2.53 -4.91
C THR A 87 0.65 -3.34 -6.12
N LEU A 88 -0.42 -4.13 -5.99
CA LEU A 88 -0.84 -5.10 -7.01
C LEU A 88 -1.67 -4.48 -8.13
N THR A 89 -2.22 -3.27 -7.99
CA THR A 89 -3.21 -2.71 -8.94
C THR A 89 -2.64 -2.21 -10.27
N ALA A 90 -1.40 -2.57 -10.62
CA ALA A 90 -0.79 -2.21 -11.90
C ALA A 90 -1.45 -2.93 -13.10
N ASP A 91 -2.09 -4.08 -12.87
CA ASP A 91 -2.80 -4.88 -13.86
C ASP A 91 -4.26 -4.43 -14.10
N VAL A 92 -4.90 -3.75 -13.12
CA VAL A 92 -6.29 -3.27 -13.22
C VAL A 92 -6.40 -1.84 -13.75
N GLN A 93 -5.42 -0.97 -13.51
CA GLN A 93 -5.48 0.45 -13.90
C GLN A 93 -5.12 0.73 -15.37
N ASN A 94 -4.58 -0.25 -16.11
CA ASN A 94 -4.13 -0.05 -17.50
C ASN A 94 -5.28 0.00 -18.53
N THR A 95 -6.54 -0.16 -18.11
CA THR A 95 -7.71 -0.15 -19.02
C THR A 95 -8.69 0.99 -18.74
N GLN A 96 -8.46 1.82 -17.72
CA GLN A 96 -9.31 2.99 -17.49
C GLN A 96 -8.57 4.24 -17.97
N THR A 97 -8.99 4.67 -19.16
CA THR A 97 -8.99 6.02 -19.72
C THR A 97 -8.18 7.06 -18.95
N GLN A 98 -7.31 7.78 -19.68
CA GLN A 98 -6.70 9.03 -19.25
C GLN A 98 -7.75 10.09 -18.92
N ILE A 99 -8.47 9.91 -17.82
CA ILE A 99 -9.14 10.98 -17.10
C ILE A 99 -8.02 11.59 -16.27
N VAL A 100 -7.81 12.90 -16.41
CA VAL A 100 -6.76 13.66 -15.72
C VAL A 100 -6.92 13.46 -14.22
N ALA A 101 -6.29 12.41 -13.68
CA ALA A 101 -6.20 12.19 -12.26
C ALA A 101 -5.49 13.43 -11.67
N PRO A 102 -6.01 14.00 -10.57
CA PRO A 102 -5.41 15.19 -9.99
C PRO A 102 -3.93 14.93 -9.70
N LYS A 103 -3.08 15.89 -10.07
CA LYS A 103 -1.63 15.79 -9.86
C LYS A 103 -1.35 15.65 -8.37
N ARG A 104 -0.91 14.46 -7.96
CA ARG A 104 -0.54 14.15 -6.59
C ARG A 104 0.84 14.75 -6.28
N THR A 105 1.00 15.25 -5.06
CA THR A 105 2.29 15.73 -4.57
C THR A 105 3.18 14.56 -4.17
N GLY A 106 4.51 14.75 -4.20
CA GLY A 106 5.45 13.72 -3.76
C GLY A 106 5.28 13.32 -2.29
N ALA A 107 4.90 14.26 -1.42
CA ALA A 107 4.63 13.98 -0.01
C ALA A 107 3.42 13.06 0.18
N GLU A 108 2.33 13.33 -0.56
CA GLU A 108 1.14 12.48 -0.56
C GLU A 108 1.48 11.08 -1.08
N LEU A 109 2.23 10.99 -2.18
CA LEU A 109 2.64 9.71 -2.76
C LEU A 109 3.51 8.89 -1.80
N VAL A 110 4.51 9.52 -1.17
CA VAL A 110 5.37 8.87 -0.17
C VAL A 110 4.56 8.29 0.99
N THR A 111 3.53 9.02 1.42
CA THR A 111 2.61 8.58 2.48
C THR A 111 1.70 7.45 2.01
N GLN A 112 1.01 7.64 0.89
CA GLN A 112 0.03 6.71 0.33
C GLN A 112 0.64 5.37 -0.05
N LEU A 113 1.88 5.37 -0.55
CA LEU A 113 2.60 4.17 -0.95
C LEU A 113 3.38 3.53 0.21
N GLY A 114 3.36 4.14 1.39
CA GLY A 114 4.01 3.63 2.60
C GLY A 114 5.53 3.56 2.49
N CYS A 115 6.19 4.46 1.74
CA CYS A 115 7.62 4.39 1.48
C CYS A 115 8.46 4.36 2.78
N GLN A 116 8.03 5.12 3.79
CA GLN A 116 8.67 5.17 5.11
C GLN A 116 8.55 3.87 5.91
N GLY A 117 7.71 2.91 5.49
CA GLY A 117 7.64 1.61 6.12
C GLY A 117 8.95 0.81 5.95
N CYS A 118 9.65 1.02 4.83
CA CYS A 118 10.93 0.38 4.56
C CYS A 118 12.11 1.34 4.62
N HIS A 119 11.92 2.59 4.21
CA HIS A 119 12.97 3.58 4.04
C HIS A 119 12.94 4.66 5.14
N GLN A 120 14.10 5.24 5.44
CA GLN A 120 14.17 6.50 6.17
C GLN A 120 13.98 7.67 5.20
N ILE A 121 13.19 8.66 5.62
CA ILE A 121 12.96 9.92 4.95
C ILE A 121 12.88 11.00 6.03
N LYS A 122 13.72 12.03 5.94
CA LYS A 122 13.88 13.07 6.97
C LYS A 122 14.24 12.49 8.34
N GLY A 123 15.10 11.47 8.35
CA GLY A 123 15.51 10.75 9.56
C GLY A 123 14.45 9.83 10.19
N GLU A 124 13.25 9.73 9.60
CA GLU A 124 12.16 8.90 10.11
C GLU A 124 11.79 7.77 9.16
N GLY A 125 11.50 6.58 9.71
CA GLY A 125 11.00 5.43 8.96
C GLY A 125 11.79 4.14 9.19
N GLY A 126 11.71 3.24 8.22
CA GLY A 126 12.28 1.91 8.27
C GLY A 126 13.78 1.85 7.93
N LYS A 127 14.39 0.71 8.26
CA LYS A 127 15.79 0.39 7.94
C LYS A 127 15.95 -0.78 6.96
N LEU A 128 14.84 -1.31 6.45
CA LEU A 128 14.87 -2.42 5.49
C LEU A 128 15.42 -1.96 4.13
N GLY A 129 15.02 -0.77 3.69
CA GLY A 129 15.59 -0.08 2.54
C GLY A 129 16.64 0.97 2.95
N PRO A 130 17.49 1.42 2.01
CA PRO A 130 18.43 2.53 2.27
C PRO A 130 17.68 3.83 2.61
N ALA A 131 18.31 4.74 3.35
CA ALA A 131 17.79 6.08 3.56
C ALA A 131 17.62 6.82 2.23
N LEU A 132 16.57 7.64 2.13
CA LEU A 132 16.23 8.37 0.91
C LEU A 132 16.49 9.88 1.02
N ASP A 133 16.91 10.36 2.19
CA ASP A 133 17.17 11.78 2.50
C ASP A 133 18.04 12.46 1.43
N ASP A 134 19.15 11.83 1.03
CA ASP A 134 20.08 12.39 0.03
C ASP A 134 20.16 11.53 -1.24
N VAL A 135 19.18 10.67 -1.50
CA VAL A 135 19.31 9.66 -2.56
C VAL A 135 19.41 10.28 -3.96
N VAL A 136 18.72 11.40 -4.19
CA VAL A 136 18.76 12.11 -5.47
C VAL A 136 20.13 12.75 -5.67
N LEU A 137 20.69 13.37 -4.64
CA LEU A 137 22.05 13.94 -4.66
C LEU A 137 23.11 12.83 -4.85
N SER A 138 22.95 11.71 -4.15
CA SER A 138 23.93 10.61 -4.15
C SER A 138 23.92 9.76 -5.44
N LYS A 139 22.76 9.52 -6.03
CA LYS A 139 22.58 8.59 -7.17
C LYS A 139 22.17 9.27 -8.47
N GLY A 140 21.67 10.50 -8.40
CA GLY A 140 21.11 11.23 -9.53
C GLY A 140 19.66 10.87 -9.83
N GLU A 141 18.92 11.85 -10.37
CA GLU A 141 17.49 11.72 -10.70
C GLU A 141 17.20 10.56 -11.66
N ALA A 142 18.02 10.38 -12.70
CA ALA A 142 17.83 9.29 -13.68
C ALA A 142 17.91 7.89 -13.04
N PHE A 143 18.78 7.72 -12.04
CA PHE A 143 18.88 6.46 -11.30
C PHE A 143 17.62 6.23 -10.46
N VAL A 144 17.18 7.24 -9.72
CA VAL A 144 15.99 7.15 -8.85
C VAL A 144 14.74 6.86 -9.69
N LEU A 145 14.57 7.54 -10.83
CA LEU A 145 13.47 7.28 -11.77
C LEU A 145 13.50 5.84 -12.27
N LYS A 146 14.67 5.34 -12.67
CA LYS A 146 14.82 3.94 -13.13
C LYS A 146 14.54 2.93 -12.01
N LYS A 147 14.93 3.25 -10.76
CA LYS A 147 14.65 2.40 -9.59
C LYS A 147 13.17 2.33 -9.27
N LEU A 148 12.47 3.46 -9.32
CA LEU A 148 11.02 3.54 -9.13
C LEU A 148 10.27 2.78 -10.24
N ALA A 149 10.68 2.93 -11.50
CA ALA A 149 10.04 2.25 -12.63
C ALA A 149 10.30 0.73 -12.67
N ASN A 150 11.49 0.30 -12.25
CA ASN A 150 11.89 -1.11 -12.20
C ASN A 150 12.75 -1.39 -10.96
N PRO A 151 12.14 -1.72 -9.81
CA PRO A 151 12.87 -1.99 -8.57
C PRO A 151 13.93 -3.09 -8.69
N LYS A 152 13.82 -3.99 -9.65
CA LYS A 152 14.77 -5.10 -9.84
C LYS A 152 15.93 -4.79 -10.78
N PHE A 153 15.97 -3.61 -11.43
CA PHE A 153 16.92 -3.32 -12.51
C PHE A 153 18.40 -3.45 -12.13
N ASN A 154 18.74 -3.16 -10.87
CA ASN A 154 20.11 -3.23 -10.35
C ASN A 154 20.29 -4.26 -9.22
N ASN A 155 19.21 -4.99 -8.86
CA ASN A 155 19.22 -6.06 -7.88
C ASN A 155 17.99 -6.95 -8.09
N THR A 156 18.19 -8.15 -8.63
CA THR A 156 17.11 -9.11 -8.90
C THR A 156 16.40 -9.58 -7.63
N ALA A 157 17.07 -9.55 -6.48
CA ALA A 157 16.54 -9.90 -5.17
C ALA A 157 15.93 -8.70 -4.41
N SER A 158 15.70 -7.56 -5.07
CA SER A 158 15.11 -6.37 -4.45
C SER A 158 13.74 -6.69 -3.83
N ALA A 159 13.59 -6.34 -2.55
CA ALA A 159 12.32 -6.39 -1.82
C ALA A 159 11.41 -5.19 -2.12
N MET A 160 11.96 -4.12 -2.69
CA MET A 160 11.20 -2.91 -3.05
C MET A 160 10.10 -3.27 -4.05
N PRO A 161 8.82 -3.03 -3.72
CA PRO A 161 7.72 -3.36 -4.61
C PRO A 161 7.66 -2.51 -5.87
N LYS A 162 7.07 -3.07 -6.92
CA LYS A 162 6.68 -2.31 -8.12
C LYS A 162 5.31 -1.68 -7.89
N TYR A 163 5.31 -0.36 -7.69
CA TYR A 163 4.06 0.39 -7.47
C TYR A 163 3.35 0.76 -8.78
N PRO A 164 2.01 0.83 -8.76
CA PRO A 164 1.19 1.31 -9.88
C PRO A 164 1.22 2.84 -9.94
N MET A 165 2.34 3.40 -10.38
CA MET A 165 2.55 4.86 -10.45
C MET A 165 2.93 5.30 -11.87
N THR A 166 2.50 6.51 -12.23
CA THR A 166 2.82 7.13 -13.51
C THR A 166 4.21 7.76 -13.49
N GLN A 167 4.73 8.14 -14.67
CA GLN A 167 5.94 8.94 -14.78
C GLN A 167 5.87 10.25 -13.99
N ASP A 168 4.71 10.91 -13.96
CA ASP A 168 4.53 12.17 -13.25
C ASP A 168 4.53 11.97 -11.73
N ASP A 169 3.97 10.86 -11.23
CA ASP A 169 4.07 10.49 -9.82
C ASP A 169 5.53 10.23 -9.41
N MET A 170 6.29 9.51 -10.24
CA MET A 170 7.71 9.26 -9.97
C MET A 170 8.50 10.57 -9.92
N LYS A 171 8.25 11.50 -10.84
CA LYS A 171 8.86 12.84 -10.82
C LYS A 171 8.46 13.65 -9.59
N ALA A 172 7.19 13.56 -9.17
CA ALA A 172 6.72 14.23 -7.96
C ALA A 172 7.42 13.70 -6.70
N ILE A 173 7.60 12.37 -6.59
CA ILE A 173 8.39 11.73 -5.52
C ILE A 173 9.84 12.22 -5.56
N ILE A 174 10.49 12.21 -6.73
CA ILE A 174 11.87 12.68 -6.87
C ILE A 174 11.99 14.14 -6.42
N GLY A 175 11.08 15.02 -6.85
CA GLY A 175 11.08 16.43 -6.43
C GLY A 175 10.83 16.62 -4.93
N PHE A 176 10.17 15.67 -4.26
CA PHE A 176 10.03 15.69 -2.80
C PHE A 176 11.30 15.21 -2.08
N LEU A 177 12.00 14.23 -2.65
CA LEU A 177 13.27 13.70 -2.13
C LEU A 177 14.48 14.58 -2.47
N ASN A 178 14.32 15.55 -3.36
CA ASN A 178 15.37 16.46 -3.80
C ASN A 178 15.25 17.82 -3.09
N LYS A 179 15.29 17.82 -1.75
CA LYS A 179 15.13 19.01 -0.92
C LYS A 179 16.09 19.04 0.26
#